data_AF-A0A6J5F5Y1-F1
#
_entry.id   AF-A0A6J5F5Y1-F1
#
_cell.length_a   1.000
_cell.length_b   1.000
_cell.length_c   1.000
_cell.angle_alpha   90.00
_cell.angle_beta   90.00
_cell.angle_gamma   90.00
#
_symmetry.space_group_name_H-M   'P 1'
#
loop_
_entity.id
_entity.type
_entity.pdbx_description
1 polymer ?
#
loop_
_entity_poly.entity_id
_entity_poly.type
_entity_poly.pdbx_seq_one_letter_code
_entity_poly.pdbx_strand_id
1 'polypeptide(L)'
;MEHSDFLNALHQLAAAADILAKAGPEAMRTDAIELQAVFRKHDEPDSAIELNDVTFDDRLFVQTAQAALTLAGRNEFAASRALLEQARSLLHIE
;
A
#
# COMPACT_ATOMS: atom_id res chain seq x y z
N MET A 1 -6.93 7.17 -14.03
CA MET A 1 -7.69 6.00 -13.55
C MET A 1 -8.96 6.48 -12.85
N GLU A 2 -9.97 5.64 -12.57
CA GLU A 2 -11.11 6.11 -11.76
C GLU A 2 -10.66 6.27 -10.29
N HIS A 3 -11.18 7.27 -9.58
CA HIS A 3 -10.86 7.50 -8.17
C HIS A 3 -11.15 6.25 -7.30
N SER A 4 -12.14 5.45 -7.70
CA SER A 4 -12.50 4.17 -7.10
C SER A 4 -11.40 3.11 -7.18
N ASP A 5 -10.68 3.01 -8.30
CA ASP A 5 -9.58 2.05 -8.45
C ASP A 5 -8.41 2.43 -7.54
N PHE A 6 -8.17 3.73 -7.32
CA PHE A 6 -7.08 4.23 -6.48
C PHE A 6 -7.33 3.91 -5.01
N LEU A 7 -8.56 4.17 -4.53
CA LEU A 7 -8.98 3.79 -3.19
C LEU A 7 -8.91 2.27 -2.98
N ASN A 8 -9.33 1.49 -3.98
CA ASN A 8 -9.19 0.03 -3.94
C ASN A 8 -7.73 -0.42 -3.87
N ALA A 9 -6.81 0.25 -4.56
CA ALA A 9 -5.37 -0.02 -4.45
C ALA A 9 -4.83 0.30 -3.05
N LEU A 10 -5.25 1.41 -2.44
CA LEU A 10 -4.91 1.75 -1.06
C LEU A 10 -5.42 0.70 -0.06
N HIS A 11 -6.66 0.21 -0.23
CA HIS A 11 -7.19 -0.90 0.57
C HIS A 11 -6.35 -2.16 0.43
N GLN A 12 -5.94 -2.51 -0.80
CA GLN A 12 -5.10 -3.68 -1.04
C GLN A 12 -3.72 -3.56 -0.38
N LEU A 13 -3.10 -2.39 -0.42
CA LEU A 13 -1.82 -2.12 0.24
C LEU A 13 -1.95 -2.18 1.77
N ALA A 14 -3.01 -1.59 2.33
CA ALA A 14 -3.29 -1.66 3.76
C ALA A 14 -3.55 -3.12 4.22
N ALA A 15 -4.23 -3.93 3.41
CA ALA A 15 -4.45 -5.33 3.68
C ALA A 15 -3.15 -6.17 3.58
N ALA A 16 -2.31 -5.90 2.59
CA ALA A 16 -1.01 -6.55 2.45
C ALA A 16 -0.10 -6.25 3.65
N ALA A 17 -0.05 -4.99 4.07
CA ALA A 17 0.68 -4.56 5.27
C ALA A 17 0.13 -5.19 6.55
N ASP A 18 -1.19 -5.33 6.68
CA ASP A 18 -1.83 -6.01 7.82
C ASP A 18 -1.43 -7.49 7.90
N ILE A 19 -1.44 -8.20 6.77
CA ILE A 19 -1.00 -9.60 6.68
C ILE A 19 0.47 -9.71 7.09
N LEU A 20 1.32 -8.81 6.59
CA LEU A 20 2.74 -8.78 6.95
C LEU A 20 2.96 -8.47 8.44
N ALA A 21 2.19 -7.55 9.01
CA ALA A 21 2.26 -7.20 10.44
C ALA A 21 1.85 -8.36 11.35
N LYS A 22 0.90 -9.20 10.92
CA LYS A 22 0.39 -10.33 11.70
C LYS A 22 1.19 -11.62 11.51
N ALA A 23 1.52 -11.96 10.26
CA ALA A 23 2.09 -13.24 9.87
C ALA A 23 3.58 -13.16 9.49
N GLY A 24 4.10 -11.95 9.26
CA GLY A 24 5.48 -11.75 8.85
C GLY A 24 6.51 -11.95 9.97
N PRO A 25 7.81 -11.98 9.62
CA PRO A 25 8.91 -12.07 10.57
C PRO A 25 8.91 -10.87 11.53
N GLU A 26 9.28 -11.09 12.80
CA GLU A 26 9.26 -10.03 13.83
C GLU A 26 10.00 -8.76 13.42
N ALA A 27 11.14 -8.91 12.74
CA ALA A 27 11.95 -7.78 12.25
C ALA A 27 11.22 -6.88 11.24
N MET A 28 10.17 -7.38 10.56
CA MET A 28 9.41 -6.65 9.54
C MET A 28 8.05 -6.18 10.04
N ARG A 29 7.60 -6.63 11.22
CA ARG A 29 6.25 -6.29 11.72
C ARG A 29 6.11 -4.80 12.04
N THR A 30 7.12 -4.19 12.65
CA THR A 30 7.11 -2.77 12.99
C THR A 30 7.03 -1.90 11.72
N ASP A 31 7.83 -2.23 10.71
CA ASP A 31 7.83 -1.59 9.40
C ASP A 31 6.45 -1.74 8.71
N ALA A 32 5.86 -2.94 8.76
CA ALA A 32 4.54 -3.21 8.21
C ALA A 32 3.43 -2.39 8.89
N ILE A 33 3.50 -2.19 10.21
CA ILE A 33 2.52 -1.38 10.95
C ILE A 33 2.61 0.09 10.55
N GLU A 34 3.83 0.63 10.37
CA GLU A 34 4.01 2.01 9.89
C GLU A 34 3.43 2.17 8.47
N LEU A 35 3.76 1.25 7.57
CA LEU A 35 3.23 1.24 6.20
C LEU A 35 1.69 1.13 6.18
N GLN A 36 1.10 0.28 7.02
CA GLN A 36 -0.35 0.16 7.16
C GLN A 36 -1.00 1.49 7.59
N ALA A 37 -0.39 2.21 8.53
CA ALA A 37 -0.88 3.49 9.00
C ALA A 37 -0.85 4.56 7.90
N VAL A 38 0.22 4.58 7.08
CA VAL A 38 0.33 5.47 5.92
C VAL A 38 -0.82 5.21 4.94
N PHE A 39 -1.00 3.97 4.49
CA PHE A 39 -2.05 3.65 3.50
C PHE A 39 -3.46 3.91 4.03
N ARG A 40 -3.72 3.67 5.32
CA ARG A 40 -5.04 3.95 5.94
C ARG A 40 -5.33 5.45 6.04
N LYS A 41 -4.33 6.29 6.29
CA LYS A 41 -4.52 7.76 6.33
C LYS A 41 -5.00 8.31 4.99
N HIS A 42 -4.53 7.71 3.89
CA HIS A 42 -4.92 8.11 2.52
C HIS A 42 -6.22 7.45 2.04
N ASP A 43 -6.72 6.45 2.77
CA ASP A 43 -8.05 5.87 2.55
C ASP A 43 -9.18 6.73 3.15
N GLU A 44 -8.86 7.64 4.07
CA GLU A 44 -9.86 8.51 4.69
C GLU A 44 -10.38 9.57 3.69
N PRO A 45 -11.71 9.78 3.60
CA PRO A 45 -12.33 10.64 2.59
C PRO A 45 -11.90 12.11 2.67
N ASP A 46 -11.41 12.56 3.83
CA ASP A 46 -10.90 13.92 4.04
C ASP A 46 -9.49 14.11 3.43
N SER A 47 -8.65 13.05 3.44
CA SER A 47 -7.28 13.06 2.88
C SER A 47 -7.26 12.82 1.37
N ALA A 48 -8.31 12.20 0.81
CA ALA A 48 -8.44 11.94 -0.63
C ALA A 48 -8.56 13.23 -1.47
N ILE A 49 -8.89 14.37 -0.82
CA ILE A 49 -9.08 15.67 -1.49
C ILE A 49 -7.74 16.27 -1.95
N GLU A 50 -6.64 16.05 -1.21
CA GLU A 50 -5.30 16.56 -1.56
C GLU A 50 -4.60 15.76 -2.67
N LEU A 51 -5.08 14.55 -2.97
CA LEU A 51 -4.48 13.67 -4.00
C LEU A 51 -4.98 13.95 -5.42
N ASN A 52 -5.95 14.86 -5.61
CA ASN A 52 -6.49 15.21 -6.94
C ASN A 52 -5.50 15.90 -7.88
N ASP A 53 -4.36 16.41 -7.37
CA ASP A 53 -3.34 17.12 -8.17
C ASP A 53 -2.09 16.27 -8.44
N VAL A 54 -1.98 15.07 -7.83
CA VAL A 54 -0.82 14.21 -8.01
C VAL A 54 -0.99 13.39 -9.28
N THR A 55 -0.22 13.71 -10.32
CA THR A 55 -0.15 12.89 -11.54
C THR A 55 0.56 11.58 -11.20
N PHE A 56 -0.21 10.62 -10.70
CA PHE A 56 0.29 9.30 -10.38
C PHE A 56 0.50 8.48 -11.65
N ASP A 57 1.53 7.64 -11.68
CA ASP A 57 1.60 6.53 -12.64
C ASP A 57 0.59 5.45 -12.20
N ASP A 58 -0.69 5.79 -12.35
CA ASP A 58 -1.87 5.12 -11.76
C ASP A 58 -1.86 3.60 -11.97
N ARG A 59 -1.44 3.17 -13.17
CA ARG A 59 -1.42 1.75 -13.54
C ARG A 59 -0.32 0.99 -12.83
N LEU A 60 0.83 1.63 -12.59
CA LEU A 60 1.93 1.02 -11.86
C LEU A 60 1.56 0.87 -10.39
N PHE A 61 0.89 1.86 -9.80
CA PHE A 61 0.42 1.80 -8.42
C PHE A 61 -0.58 0.67 -8.18
N VAL A 62 -1.59 0.52 -9.03
CA VAL A 62 -2.55 -0.60 -8.93
C VAL A 62 -1.87 -1.95 -9.07
N GLN A 63 -1.00 -2.11 -10.06
CA GLN A 63 -0.29 -3.37 -10.26
C GLN A 63 0.60 -3.70 -9.05
N THR A 64 1.23 -2.68 -8.46
CA THR A 64 2.03 -2.81 -7.23
C THR A 64 1.16 -3.25 -6.06
N ALA A 65 -0.02 -2.63 -5.87
CA ALA A 65 -0.96 -2.98 -4.82
C ALA A 65 -1.48 -4.43 -4.93
N GLN A 66 -1.89 -4.83 -6.14
CA GLN A 66 -2.35 -6.19 -6.43
C GLN A 66 -1.24 -7.22 -6.20
N ALA A 67 -0.02 -6.93 -6.65
CA ALA A 67 1.13 -7.80 -6.47
C ALA A 67 1.54 -7.91 -4.98
N ALA A 68 1.57 -6.80 -4.25
CA ALA A 68 1.89 -6.77 -2.83
C ALA A 68 0.93 -7.64 -2.02
N LEU A 69 -0.38 -7.53 -2.27
CA LEU A 69 -1.40 -8.34 -1.60
C LEU A 69 -1.28 -9.82 -1.96
N THR A 70 -1.09 -10.12 -3.25
CA THR A 70 -0.91 -11.51 -3.72
C THR A 70 0.29 -12.17 -3.04
N LEU A 71 1.43 -11.47 -2.95
CA LEU A 71 2.64 -12.00 -2.33
C LEU A 71 2.49 -12.12 -0.81
N ALA A 72 1.85 -11.16 -0.13
CA ALA A 72 1.52 -11.27 1.29
C ALA A 72 0.66 -12.51 1.57
N GLY A 73 -0.38 -12.74 0.76
CA GLY A 73 -1.25 -13.92 0.86
C GLY A 73 -0.54 -15.25 0.59
N ARG A 74 0.58 -15.23 -0.14
CA ARG A 74 1.44 -16.39 -0.40
C ARG A 74 2.56 -16.56 0.63
N ASN A 75 2.62 -15.71 1.65
CA ASN A 75 3.71 -15.63 2.63
C ASN A 75 5.07 -15.20 2.05
N GLU A 76 5.08 -14.60 0.85
CA GLU A 76 6.26 -14.02 0.21
C GLU A 76 6.54 -12.63 0.80
N PHE A 77 6.77 -12.59 2.11
CA PHE A 77 6.77 -11.38 2.92
C PHE A 77 7.84 -10.35 2.51
N ALA A 78 9.05 -10.79 2.18
CA ALA A 78 10.12 -9.89 1.76
C ALA A 78 9.78 -9.15 0.45
N ALA A 79 9.19 -9.87 -0.51
CA ALA A 79 8.79 -9.31 -1.79
C ALA A 79 7.54 -8.42 -1.65
N SER A 80 6.57 -8.83 -0.82
CA SER A 80 5.42 -7.98 -0.48
C SER A 80 5.87 -6.66 0.17
N ARG A 81 6.79 -6.70 1.14
CA ARG A 81 7.35 -5.52 1.80
C ARG A 81 8.01 -4.56 0.81
N ALA A 82 8.85 -5.07 -0.10
CA ALA A 82 9.49 -4.25 -1.12
C ALA A 82 8.47 -3.52 -2.02
N LEU A 83 7.36 -4.16 -2.35
CA LEU A 83 6.27 -3.53 -3.11
C LEU A 83 5.49 -2.50 -2.28
N LEU A 84 5.34 -2.71 -0.96
CA LEU A 84 4.76 -1.70 -0.07
C LEU A 84 5.65 -0.45 0.02
N GLU A 85 6.97 -0.62 0.12
CA GLU A 85 7.94 0.48 0.09
C GLU A 85 7.91 1.23 -1.27
N GLN A 86 7.80 0.48 -2.37
CA GLN A 86 7.62 1.07 -3.70
C GLN A 86 6.32 1.86 -3.79
N ALA A 87 5.20 1.29 -3.34
CA ALA A 87 3.91 1.98 -3.35
C ALA A 87 3.92 3.27 -2.50
N ARG A 88 4.59 3.25 -1.34
CA ARG A 88 4.82 4.45 -0.52
C ARG A 88 5.60 5.53 -1.29
N SER A 89 6.65 5.13 -2.01
CA SER A 89 7.45 6.06 -2.82
C SER A 89 6.65 6.65 -3.98
N LEU A 90 5.78 5.84 -4.59
CA LEU A 90 4.86 6.31 -5.64
C LEU A 90 3.84 7.32 -5.10
N LEU A 91 3.47 7.24 -3.81
CA LEU A 91 2.58 8.23 -3.16
C LEU A 91 3.18 9.64 -3.06
N HIS A 92 4.45 9.85 -3.47
CA HIS A 92 5.14 11.15 -3.39
C HIS A 92 5.01 11.79 -1.99
N ILE A 93 4.96 10.96 -0.94
CA ILE A 93 4.91 11.39 0.46
C ILE A 93 6.38 11.60 0.89
N GLU A 94 6.91 12.81 0.69
CA GLU A 94 8.18 13.25 1.30
C GLU A 94 8.04 13.50 2.81
#